data_AF-A0A954NA54-F1
#
_entry.id   AF-A0A954NA54-F1
#
_cell.length_a   1.000
_cell.length_b   1.000
_cell.length_c   1.000
_cell.angle_alpha   90.00
_cell.angle_beta   90.00
_cell.angle_gamma   90.00
#
_symmetry.space_group_name_H-M   'P 1'
#
loop_
_entity.id
_entity.type
_entity.pdbx_description
1 polymer ?
#
loop_
_entity_poly.entity_id
_entity_poly.type
_entity_poly.pdbx_seq_one_letter_code
_entity_poly.pdbx_strand_id
1 'polypeptide(L)'
;MGSARRAADRPAPNRTSAAGGGSPPPSPSVDPRKALAEKMMRQARERIEAESAEPQRPARRSRAHDAGGGVTLAIDPVVFVHVVLAIVALTIAALAVLFCYHMLYVMFTLGRILALPTGVLTAAVLSYLSVCFLGVVESTAAGRISLDDHVTGDWREWFWTLPSTAGPLVWAGFLAWLATLPLVDQRAMAAAVIAWALYPVLQLSVLECEQPLLPVSLPTLRSLVTRPAAWLVFYFCSIVPVAVPALVAWAAFVDPPYVTVLVTAPVAALAMFAYAWLFGHLTREVSKEFPRD
;
A
#
# COMPACT_ATOMS: atom_id res chain seq x y z
N MET A 1 18.20 -23.10 43.09
CA MET A 1 19.36 -23.99 43.28
C MET A 1 20.28 -23.85 42.07
N GLY A 2 21.55 -23.50 42.31
CA GLY A 2 22.67 -23.81 41.42
C GLY A 2 22.88 -22.94 40.17
N SER A 3 23.68 -21.88 40.27
CA SER A 3 24.90 -21.76 39.45
C SER A 3 25.70 -20.53 39.88
N ALA A 4 26.76 -20.80 40.62
CA ALA A 4 27.75 -19.84 41.07
C ALA A 4 28.98 -19.88 40.15
N ARG A 5 29.69 -18.76 40.09
CA ARG A 5 31.12 -18.60 39.74
C ARG A 5 31.52 -18.89 38.29
N ARG A 6 32.03 -17.85 37.63
CA ARG A 6 33.41 -17.84 37.12
C ARG A 6 33.94 -16.41 37.04
N ALA A 7 34.78 -16.09 38.01
CA ALA A 7 35.70 -14.96 38.01
C ALA A 7 37.10 -15.51 37.77
N ALA A 8 37.69 -15.18 36.62
CA ALA A 8 39.09 -15.32 36.20
C ALA A 8 39.09 -14.72 34.77
N ASP A 9 39.97 -13.85 34.30
CA ASP A 9 41.37 -13.58 34.59
C ASP A 9 41.60 -12.14 34.12
N ARG A 10 42.11 -11.24 34.98
CA ARG A 10 42.57 -9.91 34.55
C ARG A 10 44.09 -9.92 34.53
N PRO A 11 44.75 -9.85 33.36
CA PRO A 11 46.18 -9.67 33.31
C PRO A 11 46.56 -8.28 33.85
N ALA A 12 47.58 -8.26 34.71
CA ALA A 12 48.11 -7.05 35.32
C ALA A 12 48.67 -6.09 34.25
N PRO A 13 48.47 -4.77 34.40
CA PRO A 13 49.07 -3.79 33.49
C PRO A 13 50.57 -3.70 33.75
N ASN A 14 51.34 -4.06 32.73
CA ASN A 14 52.79 -3.94 32.67
C ASN A 14 53.16 -2.44 32.74
N ARG A 15 53.62 -1.98 33.90
CA ARG A 15 54.21 -0.65 34.07
C ARG A 15 55.69 -0.72 33.67
N THR A 16 55.99 -0.32 32.45
CA THR A 16 57.36 0.00 32.03
C THR A 16 57.42 1.42 31.52
N SER A 17 58.32 2.17 32.16
CA SER A 17 58.74 3.54 31.91
C SER A 17 59.05 3.84 30.44
N ALA A 18 58.73 5.06 30.01
CA ALA A 18 59.66 5.88 29.24
C ALA A 18 59.18 7.33 29.24
N ALA A 19 59.91 8.19 29.96
CA ALA A 19 59.86 9.63 29.80
C ALA A 19 60.41 9.98 28.41
N GLY A 20 59.53 10.39 27.51
CA GLY A 20 59.88 10.93 26.20
C GLY A 20 58.89 12.04 25.88
N GLY A 21 59.26 13.28 26.21
CA GLY A 21 58.53 14.50 25.87
C GLY A 21 58.59 14.77 24.36
N GLY A 22 57.92 13.95 23.57
CA GLY A 22 57.56 14.27 22.20
C GLY A 22 56.23 15.00 22.22
N SER A 23 56.19 16.24 21.75
CA SER A 23 54.93 16.95 21.50
C SER A 23 53.98 16.01 20.73
N PRO A 24 52.73 15.84 21.19
CA PRO A 24 51.80 14.91 20.57
C PRO A 24 51.69 15.27 19.08
N PRO A 25 51.77 14.27 18.17
CA PRO A 25 51.62 14.53 16.75
C PRO A 25 50.29 15.27 16.52
N PRO A 26 50.27 16.31 15.65
CA PRO A 26 49.07 17.08 15.40
C PRO A 26 47.96 16.10 15.02
N SER A 27 46.87 16.16 15.80
CA SER A 27 45.69 15.33 15.56
C SER A 27 45.29 15.51 14.10
N PRO A 28 45.12 14.42 13.32
CA PRO A 28 44.71 14.56 11.92
C PRO A 28 43.46 15.41 11.88
N SER A 29 43.45 16.44 11.04
CA SER A 29 42.31 17.34 10.88
C SER A 29 41.10 16.52 10.42
N VAL A 30 40.30 16.07 11.39
CA VAL A 30 39.09 15.32 11.11
C VAL A 30 38.14 16.28 10.43
N ASP A 31 37.84 16.00 9.16
CA ASP A 31 36.86 16.74 8.39
C ASP A 31 35.53 16.75 9.17
N PRO A 32 35.03 17.95 9.58
CA PRO A 32 33.83 18.05 10.42
C PRO A 32 32.60 17.40 9.79
N ARG A 33 32.58 17.24 8.46
CA ARG A 33 31.49 16.54 7.75
C ARG A 33 31.50 15.03 8.03
N LYS A 34 32.69 14.41 8.10
CA LYS A 34 32.82 12.97 8.42
C LYS A 34 32.42 12.69 9.86
N ALA A 35 32.83 13.56 10.79
CA ALA A 35 32.45 13.45 12.19
C ALA A 35 30.93 13.55 12.39
N LEU A 36 30.25 14.43 11.65
CA LEU A 36 28.79 14.54 11.68
C LEU A 36 28.11 13.29 11.10
N ALA A 37 28.59 12.79 9.95
CA ALA A 37 28.04 11.60 9.30
C ALA A 37 28.17 10.35 10.20
N GLU A 38 29.33 10.15 10.84
CA GLU A 38 29.55 9.06 11.79
C GLU A 38 28.62 9.17 13.01
N LYS A 39 28.40 10.39 13.52
CA LYS A 39 27.48 10.64 14.62
C LYS A 39 26.04 10.28 14.24
N MET A 40 25.59 10.67 13.04
CA MET A 40 24.24 10.35 12.55
C MET A 40 24.05 8.85 12.33
N MET A 41 25.07 8.17 11.76
CA MET A 41 25.05 6.71 11.57
C MET A 41 25.00 5.97 12.91
N ARG A 42 25.75 6.43 13.92
CA ARG A 42 25.73 5.85 15.26
C ARG A 42 24.36 6.06 15.93
N GLN A 43 23.77 7.24 15.83
CA GLN A 43 22.42 7.51 16.35
C GLN A 43 21.33 6.67 15.65
N ALA A 44 21.43 6.50 14.34
CA ALA A 44 20.50 5.64 13.60
C ALA A 44 20.62 4.17 14.05
N ARG A 45 21.84 3.68 14.24
CA ARG A 45 22.10 2.33 14.73
C ARG A 45 21.60 2.12 16.16
N GLU A 46 21.85 3.08 17.04
CA GLU A 46 21.33 3.07 18.42
C GLU A 46 19.79 3.10 18.46
N ARG A 47 19.12 3.81 17.54
CA ARG A 47 17.66 3.78 17.43
C ARG A 47 17.14 2.42 16.98
N ILE A 48 17.75 1.83 15.94
CA ILE A 48 17.37 0.49 15.46
C ILE A 48 17.62 -0.56 16.55
N GLU A 49 18.75 -0.47 17.27
CA GLU A 49 19.06 -1.34 18.40
C GLU A 49 18.10 -1.12 19.57
N ALA A 50 17.70 0.12 19.87
CA ALA A 50 16.71 0.40 20.90
C ALA A 50 15.30 -0.10 20.53
N GLU A 51 14.89 0.05 19.28
CA GLU A 51 13.60 -0.40 18.76
C GLU A 51 13.52 -1.93 18.66
N SER A 52 14.64 -2.58 18.34
CA SER A 52 14.75 -4.05 18.34
C SER A 52 14.97 -4.65 19.73
N ALA A 53 15.61 -3.92 20.65
CA ALA A 53 15.84 -4.33 22.04
C ALA A 53 14.66 -4.00 22.96
N GLU A 54 13.75 -3.10 22.57
CA GLU A 54 12.48 -2.93 23.25
C GLU A 54 11.75 -4.27 23.11
N PRO A 55 11.69 -5.09 24.18
CA PRO A 55 11.21 -6.46 24.07
C PRO A 55 9.78 -6.33 23.60
N GLN A 56 9.51 -6.73 22.34
CA GLN A 56 8.22 -6.64 21.66
C GLN A 56 7.14 -6.76 22.72
N ARG A 57 6.64 -5.60 23.21
CA ARG A 57 5.80 -5.59 24.42
C ARG A 57 4.64 -6.49 24.04
N PRO A 58 4.54 -7.71 24.59
CA PRO A 58 3.90 -8.83 23.93
C PRO A 58 2.53 -8.38 23.49
N ALA A 59 2.40 -8.07 22.18
CA ALA A 59 1.51 -7.05 21.62
C ALA A 59 0.26 -7.01 22.46
N ARG A 60 0.21 -6.10 23.48
CA ARG A 60 -0.60 -6.21 24.71
C ARG A 60 -1.88 -6.91 24.32
N ARG A 61 -1.92 -8.25 24.46
CA ARG A 61 -2.96 -9.05 23.80
C ARG A 61 -4.23 -8.38 24.25
N SER A 62 -4.95 -7.74 23.34
CA SER A 62 -6.26 -7.16 23.63
C SER A 62 -7.14 -8.38 23.89
N ARG A 63 -6.97 -8.96 25.07
CA ARG A 63 -7.63 -10.13 25.62
C ARG A 63 -9.02 -9.73 26.13
N ALA A 64 -9.54 -8.64 25.60
CA ALA A 64 -10.76 -7.97 25.96
C ALA A 64 -11.54 -7.74 24.66
N HIS A 65 -11.93 -8.83 23.99
CA HIS A 65 -13.18 -8.88 23.21
C HIS A 65 -13.57 -10.28 22.70
N ASP A 66 -12.77 -11.34 22.93
CA ASP A 66 -13.08 -12.71 22.48
C ASP A 66 -14.20 -13.45 23.25
N ALA A 67 -15.10 -12.76 23.96
CA ALA A 67 -16.17 -13.44 24.73
C ALA A 67 -17.59 -13.27 24.19
N GLY A 68 -17.79 -12.64 23.02
CA GLY A 68 -19.11 -12.57 22.40
C GLY A 68 -18.98 -12.58 20.88
N GLY A 69 -19.25 -13.74 20.26
CA GLY A 69 -19.19 -13.98 18.82
C GLY A 69 -20.23 -13.22 17.99
N GLY A 70 -20.45 -11.95 18.28
CA GLY A 70 -21.11 -11.02 17.37
C GLY A 70 -20.07 -10.42 16.46
N VAL A 71 -20.23 -10.59 15.15
CA VAL A 71 -19.50 -9.80 14.15
C VAL A 71 -19.99 -8.35 14.27
N THR A 72 -19.53 -7.64 15.30
CA THR A 72 -19.73 -6.19 15.37
C THR A 72 -18.78 -5.58 14.36
N LEU A 73 -19.34 -5.11 13.24
CA LEU A 73 -18.68 -4.22 12.28
C LEU A 73 -18.36 -2.89 12.96
N ALA A 74 -17.48 -2.91 13.96
CA ALA A 74 -16.90 -1.72 14.53
C ALA A 74 -15.86 -1.21 13.53
N ILE A 75 -16.35 -0.44 12.55
CA ILE A 75 -15.48 0.29 11.64
C ILE A 75 -14.75 1.32 12.48
N ASP A 76 -13.43 1.30 12.42
CA ASP A 76 -12.60 2.31 13.08
C ASP A 76 -13.05 3.71 12.56
N PRO A 77 -13.34 4.69 13.45
CA PRO A 77 -13.75 6.02 13.02
C PRO A 77 -12.76 6.66 12.03
N VAL A 78 -11.48 6.31 12.10
CA VAL A 78 -10.45 6.81 11.19
C VAL A 78 -10.66 6.25 9.78
N VAL A 79 -10.96 4.96 9.64
CA VAL A 79 -11.32 4.34 8.36
C VAL A 79 -12.55 5.01 7.77
N PHE A 80 -13.56 5.29 8.59
CA PHE A 80 -14.76 5.98 8.14
C PHE A 80 -14.45 7.38 7.59
N VAL A 81 -13.61 8.16 8.27
CA VAL A 81 -13.18 9.48 7.79
C VAL A 81 -12.47 9.37 6.44
N HIS A 82 -11.56 8.40 6.27
CA HIS A 82 -10.88 8.18 4.98
C HIS A 82 -11.81 7.76 3.85
N VAL A 83 -12.83 6.94 4.15
CA VAL A 83 -13.87 6.59 3.17
C VAL A 83 -14.64 7.83 2.72
N VAL A 84 -15.07 8.69 3.65
CA VAL A 84 -15.79 9.93 3.30
C VAL A 84 -14.90 10.87 2.48
N LEU A 85 -13.64 11.05 2.89
CA LEU A 85 -12.68 11.87 2.14
C LEU A 85 -12.43 11.32 0.74
N ALA A 86 -12.28 10.01 0.58
CA ALA A 86 -12.14 9.35 -0.71
C ALA A 86 -13.37 9.55 -1.61
N ILE A 87 -14.58 9.44 -1.06
CA ILE A 87 -15.83 9.71 -1.78
C ILE A 87 -15.84 11.15 -2.31
N VAL A 88 -15.58 12.12 -1.45
CA VAL A 88 -15.58 13.55 -1.82
C VAL A 88 -14.50 13.84 -2.86
N ALA A 89 -13.27 13.37 -2.61
CA ALA A 89 -12.12 13.60 -3.50
C ALA A 89 -12.36 13.00 -4.90
N LEU A 90 -12.82 11.74 -4.97
CA LEU A 90 -13.10 11.05 -6.23
C LEU A 90 -14.25 11.73 -7.00
N THR A 91 -15.29 12.18 -6.29
CA THR A 91 -16.41 12.90 -6.90
C THR A 91 -15.95 14.24 -7.49
N ILE A 92 -15.18 15.03 -6.75
CA ILE A 92 -14.65 16.32 -7.23
C ILE A 92 -13.73 16.11 -8.44
N ALA A 93 -12.81 15.14 -8.39
CA ALA A 93 -11.91 14.86 -9.51
C ALA A 93 -12.67 14.39 -10.75
N ALA A 94 -13.64 13.50 -10.61
CA ALA A 94 -14.44 13.02 -11.73
C ALA A 94 -15.31 14.13 -12.36
N LEU A 95 -15.89 15.03 -11.55
CA LEU A 95 -16.61 16.21 -12.04
C LEU A 95 -15.67 17.17 -12.78
N ALA A 96 -14.46 17.39 -12.27
CA ALA A 96 -13.45 18.22 -12.94
C ALA A 96 -13.04 17.62 -14.30
N VAL A 97 -12.83 16.31 -14.38
CA VAL A 97 -12.55 15.59 -15.64
C VAL A 97 -13.71 15.74 -16.62
N LEU A 98 -14.95 15.53 -16.16
CA LEU A 98 -16.14 15.69 -17.00
C LEU A 98 -16.28 17.13 -17.52
N PHE A 99 -16.08 18.12 -16.66
CA PHE A 99 -16.12 19.53 -17.04
C PHE A 99 -15.02 19.88 -18.04
N CYS A 100 -13.78 19.42 -17.80
CA CYS A 100 -12.67 19.60 -18.72
C CYS A 100 -12.96 18.96 -20.08
N TYR A 101 -13.51 17.75 -20.11
CA TYR A 101 -13.91 17.07 -21.34
C TYR A 101 -14.99 17.86 -22.10
N HIS A 102 -16.01 18.34 -21.39
CA HIS A 102 -17.06 19.17 -21.99
C HIS A 102 -16.49 20.48 -22.55
N MET A 103 -15.59 21.16 -21.83
CA MET A 103 -14.93 22.38 -22.29
C MET A 103 -14.01 22.12 -23.48
N LEU A 104 -13.32 20.97 -23.57
CA LEU A 104 -12.53 20.61 -24.75
C LEU A 104 -13.40 20.49 -26.02
N TYR A 105 -14.66 20.06 -25.87
CA TYR A 105 -15.61 19.97 -26.96
C TYR A 105 -16.23 21.32 -27.36
N VAL A 106 -16.63 22.14 -26.37
CA VAL A 106 -17.32 23.43 -26.62
C VAL A 106 -16.32 24.57 -26.91
N MET A 107 -15.25 24.67 -26.13
CA MET A 107 -14.24 25.73 -26.20
C MET A 107 -12.84 25.13 -26.05
N PHE A 108 -12.33 24.56 -27.15
CA PHE A 108 -11.06 23.82 -27.16
C PHE A 108 -9.89 24.51 -26.43
N THR A 109 -9.70 25.81 -26.64
CA THR A 109 -8.64 26.60 -25.97
C THR A 109 -8.80 26.61 -24.45
N LEU A 110 -10.02 26.83 -23.95
CA LEU A 110 -10.30 26.81 -22.51
C LEU A 110 -10.14 25.40 -21.95
N GLY A 111 -10.62 24.38 -22.66
CA GLY A 111 -10.44 22.98 -22.27
C GLY A 111 -8.97 22.60 -22.10
N ARG A 112 -8.07 23.07 -22.98
CA ARG A 112 -6.62 22.83 -22.84
C ARG A 112 -6.01 23.50 -21.63
N ILE A 113 -6.45 24.72 -21.30
CA ILE A 113 -5.99 25.45 -20.10
C ILE A 113 -6.43 24.69 -18.84
N LEU A 114 -7.64 24.12 -18.85
CA LEU A 114 -8.20 23.35 -17.74
C LEU A 114 -7.62 21.93 -17.63
N ALA A 115 -7.08 21.36 -18.72
CA ALA A 115 -6.58 19.99 -18.73
C ALA A 115 -5.42 19.76 -17.74
N LEU A 116 -4.48 20.71 -17.64
CA LEU A 116 -3.33 20.58 -16.73
C LEU A 116 -3.74 20.56 -15.25
N PRO A 117 -4.50 21.55 -14.72
CA PRO A 117 -4.92 21.52 -13.32
C PRO A 117 -5.85 20.33 -13.02
N THR A 118 -6.71 19.94 -13.97
CA THR A 118 -7.57 18.76 -13.83
C THR A 118 -6.75 17.46 -13.75
N GLY A 119 -5.70 17.35 -14.57
CA GLY A 119 -4.77 16.22 -14.53
C GLY A 119 -4.01 16.14 -13.21
N VAL A 120 -3.51 17.27 -12.70
CA VAL A 120 -2.83 17.34 -11.39
C VAL A 120 -3.78 16.94 -10.25
N LEU A 121 -5.01 17.47 -10.26
CA LEU A 121 -6.04 17.11 -9.28
C LEU A 121 -6.34 15.61 -9.33
N THR A 122 -6.54 15.05 -10.52
CA THR A 122 -6.82 13.62 -10.71
C THR A 122 -5.66 12.76 -10.19
N ALA A 123 -4.42 13.13 -10.51
CA ALA A 123 -3.24 12.41 -10.03
C ALA A 123 -3.13 12.47 -8.50
N ALA A 124 -3.40 13.62 -7.88
CA ALA A 124 -3.40 13.77 -6.42
C ALA A 124 -4.47 12.89 -5.76
N VAL A 125 -5.69 12.85 -6.30
CA VAL A 125 -6.78 12.01 -5.79
C VAL A 125 -6.45 10.53 -5.95
N LEU A 126 -5.96 10.09 -7.11
CA LEU A 126 -5.54 8.70 -7.32
C LEU A 126 -4.38 8.30 -6.39
N SER A 127 -3.44 9.21 -6.13
CA SER A 127 -2.34 8.98 -5.18
C SER A 127 -2.87 8.79 -3.76
N TYR A 128 -3.81 9.62 -3.33
CA TYR A 128 -4.48 9.48 -2.04
C TYR A 128 -5.25 8.16 -1.91
N LEU A 129 -6.02 7.79 -2.95
CA LEU A 129 -6.77 6.53 -2.99
C LEU A 129 -5.83 5.32 -2.96
N SER A 130 -4.68 5.39 -3.65
CA SER A 130 -3.62 4.38 -3.63
C SER A 130 -3.10 4.13 -2.21
N VAL A 131 -2.77 5.19 -1.47
CA VAL A 131 -2.31 5.08 -0.08
C VAL A 131 -3.39 4.50 0.83
N CYS A 132 -4.64 4.96 0.68
CA CYS A 132 -5.76 4.41 1.45
C CYS A 132 -5.98 2.91 1.15
N PHE A 133 -5.89 2.54 -0.13
CA PHE A 133 -6.00 1.16 -0.57
C PHE A 133 -4.91 0.27 0.04
N LEU A 134 -3.64 0.66 -0.08
CA LEU A 134 -2.52 -0.07 0.51
C LEU A 134 -2.63 -0.15 2.03
N GLY A 135 -2.94 0.97 2.69
CA GLY A 135 -3.13 1.00 4.14
C GLY A 135 -4.22 0.04 4.62
N VAL A 136 -5.35 -0.07 3.90
CA VAL A 136 -6.41 -1.05 4.21
C VAL A 136 -5.91 -2.48 3.98
N VAL A 137 -5.19 -2.74 2.90
CA VAL A 137 -4.62 -4.06 2.59
C VAL A 137 -3.63 -4.49 3.68
N GLU A 138 -2.70 -3.62 4.05
CA GLU A 138 -1.62 -3.91 5.01
C GLU A 138 -2.15 -4.02 6.44
N SER A 139 -3.07 -3.14 6.86
CA SER A 139 -3.75 -3.25 8.15
C SER A 139 -4.53 -4.57 8.26
N THR A 140 -5.33 -4.89 7.25
CA THR A 140 -6.13 -6.13 7.22
C THR A 140 -5.23 -7.38 7.16
N ALA A 141 -4.13 -7.32 6.39
CA ALA A 141 -3.15 -8.40 6.32
C ALA A 141 -2.47 -8.67 7.68
N ALA A 142 -2.17 -7.60 8.43
CA ALA A 142 -1.66 -7.67 9.80
C ALA A 142 -2.71 -8.08 10.84
N GLY A 143 -3.99 -8.21 10.45
CA GLY A 143 -5.10 -8.46 11.36
C GLY A 143 -5.47 -7.27 12.24
N ARG A 144 -5.05 -6.06 11.85
CA ARG A 144 -5.44 -4.79 12.49
C ARG A 144 -6.66 -4.21 11.78
N ILE A 145 -7.42 -3.40 12.51
CA ILE A 145 -8.62 -2.69 12.00
C ILE A 145 -8.31 -1.18 11.81
N SER A 146 -7.20 -0.69 12.36
CA SER A 146 -6.83 0.73 12.31
C SER A 146 -5.90 1.09 11.13
N LEU A 147 -6.05 2.33 10.64
CA LEU A 147 -5.31 2.92 9.52
C LEU A 147 -4.23 3.94 9.94
N ASP A 148 -4.12 4.23 11.23
CA ASP A 148 -3.44 5.43 11.77
C ASP A 148 -2.01 5.63 11.27
N ASP A 149 -1.25 4.56 11.09
CA ASP A 149 0.18 4.65 10.79
C ASP A 149 0.49 5.00 9.32
N HIS A 150 -0.44 4.75 8.39
CA HIS A 150 -0.13 4.77 6.94
C HIS A 150 -0.56 6.07 6.24
N VAL A 151 -1.53 6.80 6.80
CA VAL A 151 -2.10 7.99 6.14
C VAL A 151 -1.43 9.31 6.57
N THR A 152 -0.55 9.28 7.57
CA THR A 152 0.17 10.48 8.07
C THR A 152 1.43 10.84 7.28
N GLY A 153 1.75 10.12 6.19
CA GLY A 153 2.95 10.34 5.38
C GLY A 153 2.97 11.66 4.59
N ASP A 154 4.15 12.05 4.08
CA ASP A 154 4.29 13.23 3.21
C ASP A 154 3.52 12.99 1.90
N TRP A 155 2.73 13.96 1.44
CA TRP A 155 1.92 13.83 0.22
C TRP A 155 2.77 13.49 -1.01
N ARG A 156 4.05 13.86 -1.00
CA ARG A 156 5.02 13.53 -2.05
C ARG A 156 5.25 12.02 -2.14
N GLU A 157 5.26 11.33 -1.01
CA GLU A 157 5.38 9.87 -0.95
C GLU A 157 4.14 9.19 -1.52
N TRP A 158 2.96 9.79 -1.31
CA TRP A 158 1.70 9.26 -1.84
C TRP A 158 1.74 9.15 -3.37
N PHE A 159 2.32 10.15 -4.04
CA PHE A 159 2.48 10.12 -5.49
C PHE A 159 3.35 8.95 -5.96
N TRP A 160 4.37 8.59 -5.19
CA TRP A 160 5.25 7.46 -5.50
C TRP A 160 4.64 6.10 -5.17
N THR A 161 3.53 6.04 -4.43
CA THR A 161 2.76 4.80 -4.26
C THR A 161 1.86 4.49 -5.45
N LEU A 162 1.53 5.48 -6.29
CA LEU A 162 0.63 5.28 -7.42
C LEU A 162 1.15 4.21 -8.41
N PRO A 163 2.45 4.19 -8.79
CA PRO A 163 2.99 3.10 -9.61
C PRO A 163 2.85 1.70 -8.99
N SER A 164 2.87 1.55 -7.67
CA SER A 164 2.75 0.22 -7.03
C SER A 164 1.32 -0.31 -6.97
N THR A 165 0.31 0.56 -7.09
CA THR A 165 -1.12 0.16 -7.12
C THR A 165 -1.72 0.20 -8.52
N ALA A 166 -1.49 1.28 -9.25
CA ALA A 166 -2.02 1.46 -10.60
C ALA A 166 -1.16 0.74 -11.66
N GLY A 167 0.14 0.56 -11.42
CA GLY A 167 1.04 -0.17 -12.33
C GLY A 167 0.56 -1.59 -12.60
N PRO A 168 0.26 -2.42 -11.58
CA PRO A 168 -0.33 -3.74 -11.76
C PRO A 168 -1.64 -3.73 -12.53
N LEU A 169 -2.50 -2.72 -12.30
CA LEU A 169 -3.77 -2.59 -13.02
C LEU A 169 -3.54 -2.30 -14.51
N VAL A 170 -2.61 -1.40 -14.84
CA VAL A 170 -2.22 -1.09 -16.22
C VAL A 170 -1.64 -2.33 -16.92
N TRP A 171 -0.76 -3.06 -16.23
CA TRP A 171 -0.21 -4.31 -16.76
C TRP A 171 -1.28 -5.39 -16.96
N ALA A 172 -2.18 -5.57 -16.00
CA ALA A 172 -3.30 -6.50 -16.13
C ALA A 172 -4.17 -6.15 -17.34
N GLY A 173 -4.50 -4.86 -17.51
CA GLY A 173 -5.27 -4.37 -18.66
C GLY A 173 -4.55 -4.59 -20.00
N PHE A 174 -3.25 -4.33 -20.05
CA PHE A 174 -2.44 -4.56 -21.26
C PHE A 174 -2.37 -6.05 -21.64
N LEU A 175 -2.07 -6.93 -20.68
CA LEU A 175 -2.01 -8.37 -20.91
C LEU A 175 -3.39 -8.93 -21.29
N ALA A 176 -4.45 -8.44 -20.65
CA ALA A 176 -5.82 -8.81 -20.99
C ALA A 176 -6.18 -8.38 -22.41
N TRP A 177 -5.86 -7.15 -22.80
CA TRP A 177 -6.09 -6.67 -24.17
C TRP A 177 -5.39 -7.57 -25.20
N LEU A 178 -4.10 -7.89 -24.98
CA LEU A 178 -3.35 -8.82 -25.84
C LEU A 178 -4.01 -10.21 -25.93
N ALA A 179 -4.44 -10.75 -24.80
CA ALA A 179 -5.10 -12.07 -24.74
C ALA A 179 -6.44 -12.10 -25.48
N THR A 180 -7.10 -10.95 -25.65
CA THR A 180 -8.41 -10.84 -26.34
C THR A 180 -8.34 -10.51 -27.83
N LEU A 181 -7.16 -10.26 -28.40
CA LEU A 181 -6.98 -10.04 -29.83
C LEU A 181 -7.72 -11.08 -30.74
N PRO A 182 -7.74 -12.39 -30.43
CA PRO A 182 -8.46 -13.36 -31.26
C PRO A 182 -9.99 -13.32 -31.14
N LEU A 183 -10.55 -12.72 -30.09
CA LEU A 183 -12.00 -12.60 -29.90
C LEU A 183 -12.49 -11.38 -30.68
N VAL A 184 -13.57 -11.43 -31.47
CA VAL A 184 -14.02 -10.24 -32.24
C VAL A 184 -15.15 -9.50 -31.53
N ASP A 185 -16.20 -10.21 -31.10
CA ASP A 185 -17.45 -9.56 -30.67
C ASP A 185 -17.49 -9.18 -29.19
N GLN A 186 -16.60 -9.73 -28.35
CA GLN A 186 -16.65 -9.56 -26.89
C GLN A 186 -15.31 -9.10 -26.29
N ARG A 187 -14.46 -8.44 -27.09
CA ARG A 187 -13.10 -8.02 -26.68
C ARG A 187 -13.08 -7.27 -25.36
N ALA A 188 -13.93 -6.25 -25.21
CA ALA A 188 -13.93 -5.39 -24.02
C ALA A 188 -14.33 -6.16 -22.76
N MET A 189 -15.38 -6.97 -22.83
CA MET A 189 -15.84 -7.77 -21.69
C MET A 189 -14.82 -8.84 -21.31
N ALA A 190 -14.29 -9.56 -22.30
CA ALA A 190 -13.24 -10.55 -22.05
C ALA A 190 -11.98 -9.90 -21.46
N ALA A 191 -11.59 -8.72 -21.93
CA ALA A 191 -10.43 -8.01 -21.40
C ALA A 191 -10.67 -7.54 -19.96
N ALA A 192 -11.87 -7.05 -19.64
CA ALA A 192 -12.23 -6.68 -18.28
C ALA A 192 -12.18 -7.88 -17.32
N VAL A 193 -12.72 -9.03 -17.73
CA VAL A 193 -12.70 -10.26 -16.92
C VAL A 193 -11.27 -10.78 -16.72
N ILE A 194 -10.44 -10.79 -17.76
CA ILE A 194 -9.05 -11.23 -17.66
C ILE A 194 -8.24 -10.24 -16.81
N ALA A 195 -8.44 -8.94 -16.97
CA ALA A 195 -7.76 -7.93 -16.16
C ALA A 195 -8.16 -8.04 -14.68
N TRP A 196 -9.43 -8.25 -14.38
CA TRP A 196 -9.93 -8.50 -13.04
C TRP A 196 -9.31 -9.75 -12.41
N ALA A 197 -9.16 -10.83 -13.19
CA ALA A 197 -8.50 -12.05 -12.72
C ALA A 197 -6.99 -11.87 -12.51
N LEU A 198 -6.30 -11.13 -13.38
CA LEU A 198 -4.85 -10.93 -13.30
C LEU A 198 -4.44 -9.91 -12.24
N TYR A 199 -5.22 -8.85 -12.05
CA TYR A 199 -4.88 -7.75 -11.15
C TYR A 199 -4.46 -8.18 -9.74
N PRO A 200 -5.20 -9.02 -8.98
CA PRO A 200 -4.81 -9.42 -7.63
C PRO A 200 -3.49 -10.21 -7.62
N VAL A 201 -3.20 -11.00 -8.65
CA VAL A 201 -1.95 -11.76 -8.79
C VAL A 201 -0.77 -10.80 -8.99
N LEU A 202 -0.91 -9.84 -9.91
CA LEU A 202 0.13 -8.84 -10.18
C LEU A 202 0.33 -7.91 -8.97
N GLN A 203 -0.76 -7.48 -8.34
CA GLN A 203 -0.72 -6.61 -7.17
C GLN A 203 0.00 -7.28 -6.00
N LEU A 204 -0.30 -8.56 -5.72
CA LEU A 204 0.36 -9.30 -4.65
C LEU A 204 1.84 -9.52 -4.97
N SER A 205 2.16 -9.78 -6.24
CA SER A 205 3.55 -9.90 -6.69
C SER A 205 4.36 -8.61 -6.47
N VAL A 206 3.76 -7.44 -6.74
CA VAL A 206 4.41 -6.14 -6.48
C VAL A 206 4.62 -5.91 -4.98
N LEU A 207 3.67 -6.29 -4.13
CA LEU A 207 3.81 -6.19 -2.67
C LEU A 207 4.88 -7.13 -2.12
N GLU A 208 5.05 -8.31 -2.71
CA GLU A 208 6.06 -9.27 -2.28
C GLU A 208 7.48 -8.91 -2.75
N CYS A 209 7.60 -8.39 -3.97
CA CYS A 209 8.90 -8.04 -4.55
C CYS A 209 9.36 -6.61 -4.27
N GLU A 210 8.48 -5.75 -3.75
CA GLU A 210 8.69 -4.30 -3.60
C GLU A 210 9.13 -3.62 -4.91
N GLN A 211 8.80 -4.25 -6.05
CA GLN A 211 9.20 -3.81 -7.38
C GLN A 211 7.97 -3.67 -8.26
N PRO A 212 7.61 -2.45 -8.70
CA PRO A 212 6.39 -2.20 -9.48
C PRO A 212 6.43 -2.81 -10.89
N LEU A 213 7.61 -3.26 -11.34
CA LEU A 213 7.85 -3.77 -12.69
C LEU A 213 8.06 -5.30 -12.75
N LEU A 214 8.12 -6.00 -11.62
CA LEU A 214 8.19 -7.46 -11.64
C LEU A 214 6.78 -8.01 -11.77
N PRO A 215 6.44 -8.67 -12.89
CA PRO A 215 5.06 -9.04 -13.15
C PRO A 215 4.59 -10.16 -12.23
N VAL A 216 5.48 -11.06 -11.80
CA VAL A 216 5.06 -12.25 -11.07
C VAL A 216 6.12 -12.71 -10.06
N SER A 217 5.73 -12.84 -8.79
CA SER A 217 6.57 -13.41 -7.75
C SER A 217 6.32 -14.93 -7.63
N LEU A 218 7.38 -15.69 -7.31
CA LEU A 218 7.28 -17.13 -7.11
C LEU A 218 6.37 -17.53 -5.94
N PRO A 219 6.37 -16.84 -4.78
CA PRO A 219 5.48 -17.17 -3.67
C PRO A 219 4.01 -16.98 -4.04
N THR A 220 3.65 -15.89 -4.74
CA THR A 220 2.29 -15.66 -5.24
C THR A 220 1.84 -16.79 -6.18
N LEU A 221 2.67 -17.20 -7.15
CA LEU A 221 2.35 -18.33 -8.03
C LEU A 221 2.18 -19.64 -7.29
N ARG A 222 3.04 -19.92 -6.31
CA ARG A 222 2.94 -21.11 -5.49
C ARG A 222 1.62 -21.10 -4.70
N SER A 223 1.21 -19.96 -4.16
CA SER A 223 -0.05 -19.81 -3.41
C SER A 223 -1.30 -20.11 -4.24
N LEU A 224 -1.28 -19.79 -5.54
CA LEU A 224 -2.38 -20.11 -6.46
C LEU A 224 -2.60 -21.63 -6.57
N VAL A 225 -1.51 -22.40 -6.52
CA VAL A 225 -1.55 -23.87 -6.62
C VAL A 225 -1.81 -24.51 -5.26
N THR A 226 -1.24 -23.98 -4.18
CA THR A 226 -1.35 -24.59 -2.83
C THR A 226 -2.65 -24.22 -2.13
N ARG A 227 -3.25 -23.06 -2.42
CA ARG A 227 -4.51 -22.58 -1.79
C ARG A 227 -5.56 -22.11 -2.80
N PRO A 228 -5.97 -22.94 -3.77
CA PRO A 228 -6.95 -22.55 -4.78
C PRO A 228 -8.28 -22.12 -4.15
N ALA A 229 -8.69 -22.71 -3.03
CA ALA A 229 -9.93 -22.35 -2.34
C ALA A 229 -9.93 -20.89 -1.83
N ALA A 230 -8.81 -20.39 -1.29
CA ALA A 230 -8.72 -19.00 -0.81
C ALA A 230 -8.85 -18.01 -1.98
N TRP A 231 -8.17 -18.30 -3.09
CA TRP A 231 -8.29 -17.52 -4.33
C TRP A 231 -9.70 -17.56 -4.90
N LEU A 232 -10.34 -18.72 -4.97
CA LEU A 232 -11.72 -18.85 -5.45
C LEU A 232 -12.71 -18.07 -4.59
N VAL A 233 -12.58 -18.12 -3.26
CA VAL A 233 -13.40 -17.33 -2.34
C VAL A 233 -13.17 -15.83 -2.57
N PHE A 234 -11.91 -15.40 -2.71
CA PHE A 234 -11.58 -14.02 -3.03
C PHE A 234 -12.22 -13.57 -4.35
N TYR A 235 -12.08 -14.33 -5.43
CA TYR A 235 -12.70 -14.02 -6.72
C TYR A 235 -14.22 -13.96 -6.60
N PHE A 236 -14.85 -14.94 -5.95
CA PHE A 236 -16.29 -14.93 -5.76
C PHE A 236 -16.77 -13.70 -4.98
N CYS A 237 -16.12 -13.37 -3.87
CA CYS A 237 -16.47 -12.21 -3.05
C CYS A 237 -16.18 -10.87 -3.75
N SER A 238 -15.14 -10.80 -4.59
CA SER A 238 -14.75 -9.58 -5.30
C SER A 238 -15.64 -9.26 -6.52
N ILE A 239 -16.52 -10.18 -6.94
CA ILE A 239 -17.53 -9.89 -7.97
C ILE A 239 -18.41 -8.71 -7.54
N VAL A 240 -18.86 -8.67 -6.28
CA VAL A 240 -19.77 -7.63 -5.80
C VAL A 240 -19.16 -6.22 -5.88
N PRO A 241 -17.98 -5.93 -5.28
CA PRO A 241 -17.38 -4.60 -5.37
C PRO A 241 -17.01 -4.21 -6.80
N VAL A 242 -16.88 -5.14 -7.74
CA VAL A 242 -16.60 -4.80 -9.16
C VAL A 242 -17.88 -4.60 -9.97
N ALA A 243 -18.86 -5.49 -9.81
CA ALA A 243 -20.10 -5.48 -10.57
C ALA A 243 -21.03 -4.34 -10.13
N VAL A 244 -21.11 -4.01 -8.85
CA VAL A 244 -21.98 -2.94 -8.34
C VAL A 244 -21.66 -1.57 -8.97
N PRO A 245 -20.41 -1.03 -8.92
CA PRO A 245 -20.12 0.24 -9.57
C PRO A 245 -20.31 0.18 -11.09
N ALA A 246 -20.03 -0.95 -11.74
CA ALA A 246 -20.27 -1.12 -13.17
C ALA A 246 -21.76 -1.07 -13.54
N LEU A 247 -22.62 -1.75 -12.77
CA LEU A 247 -24.07 -1.75 -12.95
C LEU A 247 -24.66 -0.37 -12.64
N VAL A 248 -24.18 0.30 -11.59
CA VAL A 248 -24.59 1.67 -11.24
C VAL A 248 -24.18 2.64 -12.35
N ALA A 249 -22.97 2.52 -12.89
CA ALA A 249 -22.52 3.34 -14.02
C ALA A 249 -23.33 3.10 -15.28
N TRP A 250 -23.66 1.84 -15.57
CA TRP A 250 -24.54 1.46 -16.67
C TRP A 250 -25.94 2.05 -16.52
N ALA A 251 -26.55 1.90 -15.34
CA ALA A 251 -27.90 2.40 -15.06
C ALA A 251 -27.96 3.94 -15.13
N ALA A 252 -26.94 4.60 -14.59
CA ALA A 252 -26.87 6.07 -14.58
C ALA A 252 -26.38 6.67 -15.91
N PHE A 253 -26.08 5.85 -16.93
CA PHE A 253 -25.66 6.34 -18.25
C PHE A 253 -26.81 6.97 -19.05
N VAL A 254 -28.06 6.73 -18.65
CA VAL A 254 -29.25 7.33 -19.26
C VAL A 254 -29.44 8.78 -18.79
N ASP A 255 -28.90 9.12 -17.62
CA ASP A 255 -29.00 10.44 -17.01
C ASP A 255 -27.95 11.41 -17.56
N PRO A 256 -28.09 12.73 -17.30
CA PRO A 256 -27.03 13.67 -17.59
C PRO A 256 -25.70 13.24 -16.93
N PRO A 257 -24.54 13.41 -17.61
CA PRO A 257 -23.29 12.78 -17.20
C PRO A 257 -22.79 13.21 -15.81
N TYR A 258 -23.21 14.38 -15.32
CA TYR A 258 -22.88 14.83 -13.97
C TYR A 258 -23.63 14.01 -12.90
N VAL A 259 -24.86 13.57 -13.16
CA VAL A 259 -25.62 12.68 -12.27
C VAL A 259 -24.92 11.32 -12.19
N THR A 260 -24.48 10.79 -13.34
CA THR A 260 -23.69 9.55 -13.40
C THR A 260 -22.47 9.65 -12.49
N VAL A 261 -21.72 10.75 -12.54
CA VAL A 261 -20.53 10.95 -11.69
C VAL A 261 -20.90 11.04 -10.21
N LEU A 262 -21.93 11.81 -9.86
CA LEU A 262 -22.37 11.99 -8.48
C LEU A 262 -22.80 10.69 -7.81
N VAL A 263 -23.32 9.74 -8.57
CA VAL A 263 -23.75 8.43 -8.05
C VAL A 263 -22.62 7.40 -8.11
N THR A 264 -21.88 7.33 -9.22
CA THR A 264 -20.86 6.30 -9.44
C THR A 264 -19.60 6.50 -8.61
N ALA A 265 -19.15 7.74 -8.40
CA ALA A 265 -17.91 8.00 -7.66
C ALA A 265 -18.01 7.56 -6.18
N PRO A 266 -19.08 7.86 -5.42
CA PRO A 266 -19.24 7.33 -4.07
C PRO A 266 -19.28 5.80 -4.01
N VAL A 267 -20.00 5.18 -4.94
CA VAL A 267 -20.11 3.71 -5.02
C VAL A 267 -18.77 3.08 -5.35
N ALA A 268 -18.02 3.66 -6.28
CA ALA A 268 -16.67 3.21 -6.65
C ALA A 268 -15.69 3.33 -5.49
N ALA A 269 -15.74 4.41 -4.71
CA ALA A 269 -14.92 4.55 -3.50
C ALA A 269 -15.26 3.46 -2.48
N LEU A 270 -16.53 3.24 -2.17
CA LEU A 270 -16.95 2.18 -1.24
C LEU A 270 -16.52 0.78 -1.71
N ALA A 271 -16.72 0.49 -2.99
CA ALA A 271 -16.27 -0.73 -3.63
C ALA A 271 -14.76 -0.93 -3.53
N MET A 272 -13.98 0.13 -3.72
CA MET A 272 -12.52 0.10 -3.60
C MET A 272 -12.07 -0.30 -2.20
N PHE A 273 -12.65 0.29 -1.13
CA PHE A 273 -12.33 -0.08 0.24
C PHE A 273 -12.76 -1.52 0.58
N ALA A 274 -13.92 -1.96 0.11
CA ALA A 274 -14.37 -3.34 0.28
C ALA A 274 -13.43 -4.33 -0.44
N TYR A 275 -12.98 -3.98 -1.64
CA TYR A 275 -12.01 -4.78 -2.40
C TYR A 275 -10.65 -4.82 -1.69
N ALA A 276 -10.15 -3.68 -1.21
CA ALA A 276 -8.91 -3.59 -0.44
C ALA A 276 -8.94 -4.49 0.81
N TRP A 277 -10.07 -4.48 1.52
CA TRP A 277 -10.30 -5.34 2.69
C TRP A 277 -10.28 -6.83 2.32
N LEU A 278 -10.99 -7.24 1.26
CA LEU A 278 -10.95 -8.62 0.76
C LEU A 278 -9.52 -9.03 0.37
N PHE A 279 -8.79 -8.12 -0.27
CA PHE A 279 -7.42 -8.35 -0.72
C PHE A 279 -6.45 -8.50 0.45
N GLY A 280 -6.60 -7.69 1.51
CA GLY A 280 -5.83 -7.86 2.74
C GLY A 280 -6.05 -9.20 3.44
N HIS A 281 -7.29 -9.74 3.42
CA HIS A 281 -7.55 -11.10 3.92
C HIS A 281 -6.87 -12.18 3.08
N LEU A 282 -6.88 -12.03 1.75
CA LEU A 282 -6.15 -12.93 0.86
C LEU A 282 -4.65 -12.91 1.19
N THR A 283 -4.06 -11.71 1.30
CA THR A 283 -2.64 -11.53 1.68
C THR A 283 -2.32 -12.18 3.03
N ARG A 284 -3.22 -12.07 4.01
CA ARG A 284 -3.08 -12.73 5.32
C ARG A 284 -3.08 -14.25 5.21
N GLU A 285 -3.91 -14.82 4.35
CA GLU A 285 -3.93 -16.27 4.15
C GLU A 285 -2.68 -16.77 3.42
N VAL A 286 -2.21 -16.03 2.41
CA VAL A 286 -0.99 -16.37 1.67
C VAL A 286 0.26 -16.27 2.57
N SER A 287 0.35 -15.25 3.42
CA SER A 287 1.52 -15.04 4.28
C SER A 287 1.70 -16.11 5.37
N LYS A 288 0.64 -16.80 5.79
CA LYS A 288 0.72 -17.93 6.74
C LYS A 288 1.56 -19.11 6.21
N GLU A 289 1.74 -19.20 4.89
CA GLU A 289 2.46 -20.32 4.25
C GLU A 289 3.96 -20.08 4.12
N PHE A 290 4.38 -18.82 4.11
CA PHE A 290 5.76 -18.41 3.94
C PHE A 290 6.16 -17.50 5.11
N PRO A 291 6.44 -18.09 6.30
CA PRO A 291 7.07 -17.33 7.36
C PRO A 291 8.34 -16.69 6.79
N ARG A 292 8.51 -15.39 6.97
CA ARG A 292 9.77 -14.71 6.65
C ARG A 292 10.81 -15.25 7.64
N ASP A 293 11.66 -16.15 7.17
CA ASP A 293 12.83 -16.67 7.89
C ASP A 293 13.92 -15.59 8.05
#